data_AF-A0A1I7VRA7-F1
#
_entry.id   AF-A0A1I7VRA7-F1
#
_cell.length_a   1.000
_cell.length_b   1.000
_cell.length_c   1.000
_cell.angle_alpha   90.00
_cell.angle_beta   90.00
_cell.angle_gamma   90.00
#
_symmetry.space_group_name_H-M   'P 1'
#
loop_
_entity.id
_entity.type
_entity.pdbx_description
1 polymer ?
#
loop_
_entity_poly.entity_id
_entity_poly.type
_entity_poly.pdbx_seq_one_letter_code
_entity_poly.pdbx_strand_id
1 'polypeptide(L)'
;MDSNELIAVVTDKEAPVVNNSLKSESEQMIEEKVEKDENDDLVTPWDVTASSKKGIDYDKLIAKFGCYRITEDLINRFERITGQKAHPMLRRGLFFAHRDLSLILDRLEQKKPFYLYTGRGPSSGSLHLGHLIPFVFTKWLQDVFDVLSSF
;
A
#
# COMPACT_ATOMS: atom_id res chain seq x y z
N MET A 1 -28.18 47.36 23.14
CA MET A 1 -27.54 47.95 21.95
C MET A 1 -26.43 46.98 21.55
N ASP A 2 -26.77 45.75 21.18
CA ASP A 2 -27.49 45.35 19.95
C ASP A 2 -26.71 45.88 18.73
N SER A 3 -26.29 45.07 17.76
CA SER A 3 -27.11 44.04 17.12
C SER A 3 -26.25 42.92 16.51
N ASN A 4 -26.65 41.68 16.81
CA ASN A 4 -26.59 40.57 15.86
C ASN A 4 -27.43 40.91 14.62
N GLU A 5 -27.16 40.23 13.50
CA GLU A 5 -27.99 39.98 12.30
C GLU A 5 -27.09 40.07 11.03
N LEU A 6 -27.17 39.23 10.01
CA LEU A 6 -28.22 38.29 9.64
C LEU A 6 -27.61 37.18 8.78
N ILE A 7 -27.98 35.94 9.13
CA ILE A 7 -27.92 34.78 8.25
C ILE A 7 -28.94 35.04 7.12
N ALA A 8 -28.48 35.20 5.89
CA ALA A 8 -29.37 35.20 4.73
C ALA A 8 -29.66 33.75 4.33
N VAL A 9 -30.74 33.22 4.90
CA VAL A 9 -31.47 32.06 4.41
C VAL A 9 -32.03 32.42 3.04
N VAL A 10 -31.59 31.73 1.99
CA VAL A 10 -32.36 31.60 0.75
C VAL A 10 -32.90 30.18 0.71
N THR A 11 -34.13 30.03 1.18
CA THR A 11 -34.99 28.88 0.87
C THR A 11 -35.86 29.27 -0.31
N ASP A 12 -35.77 28.52 -1.40
CA ASP A 12 -36.93 27.98 -2.14
C ASP A 12 -36.39 26.84 -3.01
N LYS A 13 -36.70 25.60 -2.62
CA LYS A 13 -37.77 24.76 -3.22
C LYS A 13 -37.44 24.29 -4.64
N GLU A 14 -36.81 23.13 -4.71
CA GLU A 14 -37.38 21.87 -5.20
C GLU A 14 -36.24 20.86 -5.35
N ALA A 15 -36.24 19.83 -4.49
CA ALA A 15 -35.32 18.71 -4.64
C ALA A 15 -35.73 17.91 -5.88
N PRO A 16 -34.79 17.56 -6.80
CA PRO A 16 -35.12 16.59 -7.81
C PRO A 16 -35.38 15.27 -7.08
N VAL A 17 -36.54 14.67 -7.34
CA VAL A 17 -36.88 13.31 -6.89
C VAL A 17 -35.80 12.38 -7.43
N VAL A 18 -34.82 12.06 -6.58
CA VAL A 18 -33.84 11.02 -6.87
C VAL A 18 -34.63 9.72 -6.91
N ASN A 19 -34.79 9.21 -8.12
CA ASN A 19 -35.54 8.01 -8.41
C ASN A 19 -34.99 6.86 -7.55
N ASN A 20 -35.83 6.29 -6.68
CA ASN A 20 -35.45 5.27 -5.69
C ASN A 20 -34.97 3.94 -6.34
N SER A 21 -35.02 3.86 -7.67
CA SER A 21 -34.54 2.74 -8.48
C SER A 21 -33.00 2.71 -8.64
N LEU A 22 -32.30 3.84 -8.47
CA LEU A 22 -30.84 3.91 -8.63
C LEU A 22 -30.07 3.56 -7.35
N LYS A 23 -30.72 3.68 -6.17
CA LYS A 23 -30.16 3.20 -4.90
C LYS A 23 -30.17 1.68 -4.82
N SER A 24 -31.25 1.05 -5.26
CA SER A 24 -31.38 -0.41 -5.26
C SER A 24 -30.39 -1.09 -6.20
N GLU A 25 -30.06 -0.49 -7.34
CA GLU A 25 -29.02 -1.04 -8.24
C GLU A 25 -27.63 -0.94 -7.64
N SER A 26 -27.31 0.16 -6.94
CA SER A 26 -26.01 0.31 -6.25
C SER A 26 -25.87 -0.59 -5.02
N GLU A 27 -26.96 -0.84 -4.29
CA GLU A 27 -26.98 -1.74 -3.14
C GLU A 27 -26.99 -3.22 -3.58
N GLN A 28 -27.72 -3.57 -4.65
CA GLN A 28 -27.68 -4.91 -5.26
C GLN A 28 -26.31 -5.24 -5.86
N MET A 29 -25.61 -4.26 -6.47
CA MET A 29 -24.23 -4.47 -6.94
C MET A 29 -23.21 -4.64 -5.81
N ILE A 30 -23.50 -4.13 -4.60
CA ILE A 30 -22.66 -4.31 -3.41
C ILE A 30 -22.97 -5.65 -2.72
N GLU A 31 -24.22 -6.13 -2.79
CA GLU A 31 -24.66 -7.36 -2.12
C GLU A 31 -24.43 -8.63 -2.97
N GLU A 32 -24.40 -8.55 -4.30
CA GLU A 32 -24.17 -9.71 -5.19
C GLU A 32 -22.69 -10.06 -5.48
N LYS A 33 -21.71 -9.33 -4.93
CA LYS A 33 -20.27 -9.65 -5.16
C LYS A 33 -19.41 -9.78 -3.90
N VAL A 34 -20.03 -10.17 -2.79
CA VAL A 34 -19.30 -10.91 -1.74
C VAL A 34 -19.67 -12.38 -1.85
N GLU A 35 -19.41 -12.97 -3.03
CA GLU A 35 -19.08 -14.39 -3.03
C GLU A 35 -17.83 -14.50 -2.17
N LYS A 36 -18.02 -15.04 -0.96
CA LYS A 36 -16.93 -15.45 -0.10
C LYS A 36 -16.28 -16.61 -0.83
N ASP A 37 -15.37 -16.30 -1.75
CA ASP A 37 -14.59 -17.28 -2.47
C ASP A 37 -13.86 -18.07 -1.39
N GLU A 38 -14.32 -19.30 -1.12
CA GLU A 38 -13.78 -20.17 -0.05
C GLU A 38 -12.29 -20.50 -0.28
N ASN A 39 -11.74 -20.05 -1.41
CA ASN A 39 -10.35 -20.15 -1.83
C ASN A 39 -9.56 -18.82 -1.79
N ASP A 40 -10.01 -17.79 -1.08
CA ASP A 40 -9.24 -16.54 -0.97
C ASP A 40 -8.26 -16.54 0.22
N ASP A 41 -7.06 -16.02 0.00
CA ASP A 41 -6.03 -15.97 1.05
C ASP A 41 -6.36 -14.93 2.13
N LEU A 42 -6.12 -15.30 3.40
CA LEU A 42 -6.25 -14.41 4.55
C LEU A 42 -4.88 -13.80 4.87
N VAL A 43 -4.77 -12.49 4.74
CA VAL A 43 -3.58 -11.74 5.15
C VAL A 43 -4.02 -10.51 5.94
N THR A 44 -3.71 -10.51 7.23
CA THR A 44 -3.91 -9.40 8.15
C THR A 44 -2.60 -9.13 8.91
N PRO A 45 -2.49 -8.04 9.69
CA PRO A 45 -1.31 -7.81 10.53
C PRO A 45 -1.03 -8.90 11.58
N TRP A 46 -1.99 -9.78 11.87
CA TRP A 46 -1.90 -10.80 12.91
C TRP A 46 -1.92 -12.23 12.35
N ASP A 47 -2.62 -12.44 11.23
CA ASP A 47 -2.89 -13.76 10.66
C ASP A 47 -2.51 -13.83 9.18
N VAL A 48 -1.86 -14.92 8.79
CA VAL A 48 -1.55 -15.25 7.40
C VAL A 48 -1.91 -16.71 7.15
N THR A 49 -2.90 -16.94 6.30
CA THR A 49 -3.36 -18.28 5.91
C THR A 49 -3.53 -18.35 4.41
N ALA A 50 -2.84 -19.29 3.79
CA ALA A 50 -3.02 -19.61 2.38
C ALA A 50 -4.18 -20.60 2.20
N SER A 51 -5.01 -20.34 1.20
CA SER A 51 -6.06 -21.23 0.69
C SER A 51 -5.49 -22.49 0.02
N SER A 52 -4.25 -22.41 -0.47
CA SER A 52 -3.60 -23.45 -1.27
C SER A 52 -2.28 -23.93 -0.67
N LYS A 53 -1.92 -25.20 -0.91
CA LYS A 53 -0.62 -25.77 -0.55
C LYS A 53 0.56 -25.11 -1.27
N LYS A 54 0.31 -24.35 -2.35
CA LYS A 54 1.35 -23.58 -3.07
C LYS A 54 1.78 -22.31 -2.33
N GLY A 55 1.10 -21.95 -1.24
CA GLY A 55 1.32 -20.69 -0.53
C GLY A 55 0.39 -19.58 -1.03
N ILE A 56 0.72 -18.35 -0.64
CA ILE A 56 -0.07 -17.15 -0.96
C ILE A 56 0.04 -16.81 -2.45
N ASP A 57 -1.09 -16.49 -3.07
CA ASP A 57 -1.14 -15.89 -4.40
C ASP A 57 -0.85 -14.38 -4.31
N TYR A 58 0.43 -14.04 -4.51
CA TYR A 58 0.88 -12.65 -4.40
C TYR A 58 0.30 -11.73 -5.48
N ASP A 59 -0.08 -12.24 -6.66
CA ASP A 59 -0.66 -11.41 -7.72
C ASP A 59 -2.10 -11.01 -7.35
N LYS A 60 -2.89 -11.94 -6.80
CA LYS A 60 -4.19 -11.61 -6.19
C LYS A 60 -4.03 -10.61 -5.03
N LEU A 61 -2.99 -10.79 -4.21
CA LEU A 61 -2.75 -9.91 -3.06
C LEU A 61 -2.43 -8.46 -3.47
N ILE A 62 -1.67 -8.29 -4.56
CA ILE A 62 -1.41 -6.97 -5.16
C ILE A 62 -2.71 -6.28 -5.53
N ALA A 63 -3.60 -6.99 -6.25
CA ALA A 63 -4.88 -6.46 -6.69
C ALA A 63 -5.79 -6.13 -5.49
N LYS A 64 -5.90 -7.05 -4.52
CA LYS A 64 -6.73 -6.91 -3.31
C LYS A 64 -6.36 -5.68 -2.48
N PHE A 65 -5.06 -5.43 -2.32
CA PHE A 65 -4.62 -4.24 -1.58
C PHE A 65 -4.48 -3.00 -2.47
N GLY A 66 -4.53 -3.10 -3.80
CA GLY A 66 -4.33 -1.96 -4.70
C GLY A 66 -2.88 -1.46 -4.70
N CYS A 67 -1.92 -2.39 -4.61
CA CYS A 67 -0.50 -2.11 -4.79
C CYS A 67 -0.10 -2.22 -6.27
N TYR A 68 1.14 -1.86 -6.58
CA TYR A 68 1.72 -2.06 -7.91
C TYR A 68 2.82 -3.12 -7.85
N ARG A 69 2.91 -3.96 -8.88
CA ARG A 69 3.99 -4.94 -9.04
C ARG A 69 5.33 -4.22 -9.21
N ILE A 70 6.37 -4.69 -8.52
CA ILE A 70 7.74 -4.27 -8.84
C ILE A 70 8.15 -4.98 -10.14
N THR A 71 8.24 -4.23 -11.23
CA THR A 71 8.60 -4.75 -12.56
C THR A 71 10.11 -4.71 -12.78
N GLU A 72 10.57 -5.47 -13.78
CA GLU A 72 11.99 -5.44 -14.20
C GLU A 72 12.42 -4.03 -14.65
N ASP A 73 11.55 -3.29 -15.34
CA ASP A 73 11.82 -1.91 -15.74
C ASP A 73 12.04 -0.98 -14.53
N LEU A 74 11.27 -1.19 -13.45
CA LEU A 74 11.43 -0.43 -12.22
C LEU A 74 12.74 -0.79 -11.50
N ILE A 75 13.13 -2.07 -11.51
CA ILE A 75 14.42 -2.54 -11.00
C ILE A 75 15.56 -1.92 -11.81
N ASN A 76 15.49 -1.97 -13.14
CA ASN A 76 16.50 -1.35 -14.02
C ASN A 76 16.62 0.16 -13.78
N ARG A 77 15.49 0.84 -13.59
CA ARG A 77 15.46 2.27 -13.22
C ARG A 77 16.13 2.51 -11.88
N PHE A 78 15.83 1.68 -10.86
CA PHE A 78 16.49 1.76 -9.56
C PHE A 78 18.00 1.62 -9.69
N GLU A 79 18.49 0.62 -10.42
CA GLU A 79 19.94 0.39 -10.60
C GLU A 79 20.60 1.57 -11.32
N ARG A 80 19.95 2.14 -12.34
CA ARG A 80 20.45 3.32 -13.07
C ARG A 80 20.56 4.56 -12.19
N ILE A 81 19.56 4.84 -11.37
CA ILE A 81 19.52 6.06 -10.54
C ILE A 81 20.51 5.96 -9.38
N THR A 82 20.60 4.77 -8.77
CA THR A 82 21.45 4.55 -7.59
C THR A 82 22.90 4.22 -7.94
N GLY A 83 23.17 3.78 -9.17
CA GLY A 83 24.46 3.24 -9.57
C GLY A 83 24.82 1.93 -8.88
N GLN A 84 23.86 1.30 -8.17
CA GLN A 84 24.04 0.09 -7.39
C GLN A 84 23.24 -1.04 -7.99
N LYS A 85 23.85 -2.24 -8.00
CA LYS A 85 23.12 -3.45 -8.39
C LYS A 85 22.00 -3.71 -7.37
N ALA A 86 20.81 -4.03 -7.85
CA ALA A 86 19.63 -4.23 -7.02
C ALA A 86 19.86 -5.32 -5.96
N HIS A 87 19.13 -5.29 -4.86
CA HIS A 87 19.27 -6.35 -3.87
C HIS A 87 18.79 -7.69 -4.45
N PRO A 88 19.38 -8.85 -4.08
CA PRO A 88 18.84 -10.15 -4.46
C PRO A 88 17.37 -10.34 -4.11
N MET A 89 16.88 -9.71 -3.04
CA MET A 89 15.46 -9.77 -2.65
C MET A 89 14.53 -9.02 -3.62
N LEU A 90 15.00 -8.02 -4.36
CA LEU A 90 14.23 -7.40 -5.44
C LEU A 90 14.24 -8.30 -6.68
N ARG A 91 15.43 -8.72 -7.14
CA ARG A 91 15.59 -9.55 -8.34
C ARG A 91 14.92 -10.93 -8.25
N ARG A 92 14.74 -11.47 -7.04
CA ARG A 92 14.06 -12.75 -6.80
C ARG A 92 12.59 -12.58 -6.44
N GLY A 93 12.06 -11.35 -6.42
CA GLY A 93 10.66 -11.09 -6.09
C GLY A 93 10.27 -11.38 -4.64
N LEU A 94 11.20 -11.25 -3.68
CA LEU A 94 10.86 -11.28 -2.24
C LEU A 94 10.20 -9.97 -1.82
N PHE A 95 10.75 -8.83 -2.24
CA PHE A 95 10.04 -7.56 -2.27
C PHE A 95 9.43 -7.42 -3.65
N PHE A 96 8.11 -7.45 -3.71
CA PHE A 96 7.40 -7.87 -4.92
C PHE A 96 6.32 -6.87 -5.36
N ALA A 97 5.97 -5.95 -4.46
CA ALA A 97 4.98 -4.91 -4.67
C ALA A 97 5.42 -3.60 -4.00
N HIS A 98 4.89 -2.49 -4.47
CA HIS A 98 5.16 -1.15 -3.93
C HIS A 98 3.93 -0.24 -4.01
N ARG A 99 4.01 0.88 -3.31
CA ARG A 99 3.22 2.09 -3.57
C ARG A 99 4.19 3.24 -3.74
N ASP A 100 4.06 3.98 -4.83
CA ASP A 100 4.81 5.22 -5.08
C ASP A 100 6.35 5.12 -5.05
N LEU A 101 6.94 3.93 -5.27
CA LEU A 101 8.40 3.79 -5.42
C LEU A 101 8.94 4.67 -6.56
N SER A 102 8.20 4.78 -7.66
CA SER A 102 8.55 5.70 -8.76
C SER A 102 8.69 7.15 -8.30
N LEU A 103 7.84 7.61 -7.38
CA LEU A 103 7.92 8.97 -6.83
C LEU A 103 9.17 9.17 -5.97
N ILE A 104 9.58 8.14 -5.21
CA ILE A 104 10.85 8.18 -4.46
C ILE A 104 12.04 8.25 -5.41
N LEU A 105 12.01 7.49 -6.51
CA LEU A 105 13.04 7.56 -7.56
C LEU A 105 13.08 8.94 -8.24
N ASP A 106 11.92 9.56 -8.50
CA ASP A 106 11.85 10.93 -9.01
C ASP A 106 12.49 11.93 -8.03
N ARG A 107 12.25 11.77 -6.72
CA ARG A 107 12.85 12.62 -5.68
C ARG A 107 14.36 12.47 -5.62
N LEU A 108 14.89 11.25 -5.77
CA LEU A 108 16.32 10.99 -5.85
C LEU A 108 16.96 11.69 -7.04
N GLU A 109 16.37 11.58 -8.23
CA GLU A 109 16.83 12.29 -9.43
C GLU A 109 16.82 13.82 -9.24
N GLN A 110 15.83 14.34 -8.51
CA GLN A 110 15.70 15.76 -8.16
C GLN A 110 16.55 16.19 -6.96
N LYS A 111 17.33 15.29 -6.35
CA LYS A 111 18.12 15.54 -5.11
C LYS A 111 17.27 16.09 -3.96
N LYS A 112 16.01 15.66 -3.87
CA LYS A 112 15.10 16.03 -2.77
C LYS A 112 15.20 15.02 -1.64
N PRO A 113 15.25 15.47 -0.38
CA PRO A 113 15.36 14.55 0.74
C PRO A 113 14.08 13.72 0.92
N PHE A 114 14.28 12.54 1.50
CA PHE A 114 13.29 11.62 2.06
C PHE A 114 13.98 10.80 3.17
N TYR A 115 13.21 10.02 3.92
CA TYR A 115 13.72 9.18 5.00
C TYR A 115 13.13 7.77 4.92
N LEU A 116 13.81 6.81 5.53
CA LEU A 116 13.32 5.45 5.68
C LEU A 116 12.62 5.30 7.04
N TYR A 117 11.47 4.63 7.02
CA TYR A 117 10.71 4.29 8.21
C TYR A 117 10.31 2.81 8.15
N THR A 118 10.74 2.06 9.15
CA THR A 118 10.30 0.69 9.41
C THR A 118 10.13 0.54 10.92
N GLY A 119 9.43 -0.50 11.36
CA GLY A 119 9.25 -0.74 12.78
C GLY A 119 9.01 -2.20 13.10
N ARG A 120 8.99 -2.50 14.38
CA ARG A 120 8.63 -3.81 14.90
C ARG A 120 7.76 -3.66 16.14
N GLY A 121 6.58 -4.26 16.11
CA GLY A 121 5.78 -4.44 17.32
C GLY A 121 6.56 -5.30 18.33
N PRO A 122 6.71 -4.86 19.59
CA PRO A 122 7.43 -5.61 20.60
C PRO A 122 6.74 -6.95 20.83
N SER A 123 7.41 -8.06 20.52
CA SER A 123 6.93 -9.41 20.84
C SER A 123 7.65 -9.93 22.08
N SER A 124 6.91 -10.63 22.94
CA SER A 124 7.42 -11.28 24.15
C SER A 124 8.38 -12.46 23.88
N GLY A 125 8.46 -12.93 22.64
CA GLY A 125 9.33 -14.04 22.21
C GLY A 125 10.61 -13.61 21.49
N SER A 126 11.46 -14.60 21.19
CA SER A 126 12.73 -14.41 20.47
C SER A 126 12.53 -14.05 18.99
N LEU A 127 13.51 -13.34 18.42
CA LEU A 127 13.56 -13.06 17.00
C LEU A 127 13.88 -14.34 16.22
N HIS A 128 13.01 -14.72 15.29
CA HIS A 128 13.33 -15.71 14.25
C HIS A 128 13.85 -15.06 12.96
N LEU A 129 14.46 -15.85 12.07
CA LEU A 129 15.07 -15.40 10.80
C LEU A 129 14.13 -14.58 9.91
N GLY A 130 12.82 -14.88 9.91
CA GLY A 130 11.83 -14.08 9.17
C GLY A 130 11.83 -12.58 9.53
N HIS A 131 12.16 -12.21 10.77
CA HIS A 131 12.25 -10.80 11.16
C HIS A 131 13.41 -10.07 10.49
N LEU A 132 14.45 -10.79 10.05
CA LEU A 132 15.62 -10.16 9.44
C LEU A 132 15.33 -9.64 8.03
N ILE A 133 14.33 -10.18 7.32
CA ILE A 133 14.01 -9.81 5.93
C ILE A 133 13.78 -8.30 5.78
N PRO A 134 12.84 -7.66 6.51
CA PRO A 134 12.65 -6.21 6.43
C PRO A 134 13.87 -5.42 6.89
N PHE A 135 14.53 -5.82 7.98
CA PHE A 135 15.66 -5.05 8.52
C PHE A 135 16.91 -5.08 7.64
N VAL A 136 17.27 -6.24 7.08
CA VAL A 136 18.39 -6.38 6.15
C VAL A 136 18.14 -5.56 4.90
N PHE A 137 16.90 -5.58 4.39
CA PHE A 137 16.55 -4.80 3.20
C PHE A 137 16.55 -3.29 3.48
N THR A 138 15.98 -2.84 4.60
CA THR A 138 16.01 -1.42 5.00
C THR A 138 17.43 -0.92 5.20
N LYS A 139 18.31 -1.72 5.83
CA LYS A 139 19.73 -1.37 5.97
C LYS A 139 20.40 -1.22 4.61
N TRP A 140 20.15 -2.14 3.68
CA TRP A 140 20.68 -2.02 2.33
C TRP A 140 20.15 -0.77 1.60
N LEU A 141 18.87 -0.44 1.74
CA LEU A 141 18.31 0.80 1.17
C LEU A 141 18.97 2.04 1.79
N GLN A 142 19.26 2.03 3.09
CA GLN A 142 19.99 3.10 3.75
C GLN A 142 21.38 3.30 3.14
N ASP A 143 22.13 2.21 2.94
CA ASP A 143 23.47 2.28 2.32
C ASP A 143 23.40 2.80 0.86
N VAL A 144 22.39 2.38 0.10
CA VAL A 144 22.25 2.72 -1.32
C VAL A 144 21.79 4.16 -1.53
N PHE A 145 20.87 4.65 -0.71
CA PHE A 145 20.31 5.99 -0.84
C PHE A 145 21.05 7.05 -0.04
N ASP A 146 21.93 6.66 0.89
CA ASP A 146 22.63 7.55 1.83
C ASP A 146 21.65 8.46 2.60
N VAL A 147 20.62 7.83 3.19
CA VAL A 147 19.54 8.53 3.93
C VAL A 147 19.48 8.11 5.40
N LEU A 148 18.95 9.02 6.23
CA LEU A 148 18.64 8.72 7.62
C LEU A 148 17.50 7.68 7.70
N SER A 149 17.66 6.69 8.58
CA SER A 149 16.66 5.68 8.90
C SER A 149 16.30 5.79 10.38
N SER A 150 15.01 5.78 10.70
CA SER A 150 14.52 5.61 12.08
C SER A 150 14.12 4.14 12.28
N PHE A 151 14.58 3.55 13.39
CA PHE A 151 14.18 2.22 13.86
C PHE A 151 13.17 2.33 15.00
#